data_AF-A0A5C8S3L0-F1
#
_entry.id   AF-A0A5C8S3L0-F1
#
_cell.length_a   1.000
_cell.length_b   1.000
_cell.length_c   1.000
_cell.angle_alpha   90.00
_cell.angle_beta   90.00
_cell.angle_gamma   90.00
#
_symmetry.space_group_name_H-M   'P 1'
#
loop_
_entity.id
_entity.type
_entity.pdbx_description
1 polymer ?
#
loop_
_entity_poly.entity_id
_entity_poly.type
_entity_poly.pdbx_seq_one_letter_code
_entity_poly.pdbx_strand_id
1 'polypeptide(L)' 'MTSIAIMIGTPAGSKLLAAATERQAALSAERIILRCPRAALPVPLWVQCADPAITARLSAYLGDLQAELIGVPAA' A
#
# COMPACT_ATOMS: atom_id res chain seq x y z
N MET A 1 20.23 7.62 -3.49
CA MET A 1 19.20 6.58 -3.69
C MET A 1 18.09 6.83 -2.68
N THR A 2 16.91 7.22 -3.12
CA THR A 2 15.73 7.36 -2.25
C THR A 2 15.07 5.99 -2.10
N SER A 3 15.12 5.42 -0.90
CA SER A 3 14.43 4.17 -0.59
C SER A 3 13.03 4.48 -0.06
N ILE A 4 12.01 3.89 -0.70
CA ILE A 4 10.63 3.91 -0.22
C ILE A 4 10.42 2.62 0.58
N ALA A 5 9.94 2.73 1.81
CA ALA A 5 9.53 1.60 2.62
C ALA A 5 8.01 1.61 2.80
N ILE A 6 7.38 0.45 2.66
CA ILE A 6 5.94 0.28 2.91
C ILE A 6 5.75 -0.88 3.87
N MET A 7 5.07 -0.64 4.99
CA MET A 7 4.60 -1.67 5.89
C MET A 7 3.11 -1.91 5.67
N ILE A 8 2.70 -3.17 5.55
CA ILE A 8 1.30 -3.58 5.36
C ILE A 8 0.97 -4.62 6.42
N GLY A 9 -0.04 -4.38 7.26
CA GLY A 9 -0.54 -5.36 8.21
C GLY A 9 -1.50 -6.33 7.53
N THR A 10 -1.11 -7.59 7.38
CA THR A 10 -1.99 -8.63 6.82
C THR A 10 -2.49 -9.57 7.93
N PRO A 11 -3.55 -10.37 7.71
CA PRO A 11 -3.97 -11.40 8.67
C PRO A 11 -2.88 -12.42 9.00
N ALA A 12 -1.92 -12.62 8.09
CA ALA A 12 -0.76 -13.49 8.29
C ALA A 12 0.44 -12.76 8.96
N GLY A 13 0.22 -11.54 9.46
CA GLY A 13 1.24 -10.68 10.05
C GLY A 13 1.66 -9.52 9.14
N SER A 14 2.53 -8.66 9.66
CA SER A 14 3.01 -7.49 8.92
C SER A 14 4.03 -7.87 7.85
N LYS A 15 3.94 -7.20 6.70
CA LYS A 15 4.89 -7.30 5.59
C LYS A 15 5.57 -5.95 5.40
N LEU A 16 6.90 -5.95 5.40
CA LEU A 16 7.72 -4.78 5.11
C LEU A 16 8.31 -4.92 3.71
N LEU A 17 8.12 -3.89 2.90
CA LEU A 17 8.62 -3.77 1.54
C LEU A 17 9.59 -2.60 1.46
N ALA A 18 10.63 -2.74 0.64
CA ALA A 18 11.53 -1.66 0.26
C ALA A 18 11.63 -1.60 -1.26
N ALA A 19 11.58 -0.40 -1.82
CA ALA A 19 11.62 -0.15 -3.25
C ALA A 19 12.46 1.09 -3.57
N ALA A 20 13.10 1.08 -4.74
CA ALA A 20 13.92 2.20 -5.21
C ALA A 20 13.10 3.24 -6.00
N THR A 21 11.88 2.88 -6.42
CA THR A 21 11.00 3.75 -7.22
C THR A 21 9.56 3.65 -6.74
N GLU A 22 8.80 4.73 -6.95
CA GLU A 22 7.37 4.79 -6.61
C GLU A 22 6.58 3.67 -7.28
N ARG A 23 6.82 3.44 -8.58
CA ARG A 23 6.15 2.38 -9.35
C ARG A 23 6.42 0.99 -8.79
N GLN A 24 7.66 0.70 -8.41
CA GLN A 24 8.00 -0.61 -7.82
C GLN A 24 7.34 -0.77 -6.44
N ALA A 25 7.26 0.31 -5.65
CA ALA A 25 6.62 0.31 -4.35
C ALA A 25 5.11 0.00 -4.48
N ALA A 26 4.42 0.71 -5.39
CA ALA A 26 3.00 0.51 -5.69
C ALA A 26 2.70 -0.93 -6.11
N LEU A 27 3.39 -1.44 -7.15
CA LEU A 27 3.17 -2.79 -7.66
C LEU A 27 3.44 -3.88 -6.61
N SER A 28 4.45 -3.67 -5.75
CA SER A 28 4.77 -4.63 -4.69
C SER A 28 3.70 -4.64 -3.60
N ALA A 29 3.21 -3.45 -3.21
CA ALA A 29 2.15 -3.30 -2.23
C ALA A 29 0.81 -3.85 -2.74
N GLU A 30 0.42 -3.52 -3.98
CA GLU A 30 -0.77 -4.06 -4.66
C GLU A 30 -0.82 -5.58 -4.59
N ARG A 31 0.29 -6.25 -4.92
CA ARG A 31 0.37 -7.72 -4.89
C ARG A 31 0.11 -8.31 -3.52
N ILE A 32 0.42 -7.59 -2.44
CA ILE A 32 0.12 -8.04 -1.07
C ILE A 32 -1.36 -7.79 -0.76
N ILE A 33 -1.87 -6.60 -1.07
CA ILE A 33 -3.26 -6.23 -0.81
C ILE A 33 -4.22 -7.16 -1.58
N LEU A 34 -3.96 -7.43 -2.86
CA LEU A 34 -4.75 -8.32 -3.71
C LEU A 34 -4.77 -9.79 -3.23
N ARG A 35 -3.79 -10.19 -2.40
CA ARG A 35 -3.74 -11.52 -1.80
C ARG A 35 -4.45 -11.58 -0.45
N CYS A 36 -4.85 -10.44 0.11
CA CYS A 36 -5.60 -10.42 1.36
C CYS A 36 -7.06 -10.85 1.09
N PRO A 37 -7.68 -11.61 2.00
CA PRO A 37 -9.10 -11.92 1.89
C PRO A 37 -9.90 -10.62 2.00
N ARG A 38 -10.98 -10.50 1.21
CA ARG A 38 -11.83 -9.29 1.20
C ARG A 38 -12.32 -8.86 2.59
N ALA A 39 -12.61 -9.82 3.46
CA ALA A 39 -13.04 -9.57 4.84
C ALA A 39 -11.97 -8.92 5.74
N ALA A 40 -10.70 -8.93 5.31
CA ALA A 40 -9.59 -8.29 6.03
C ALA A 40 -9.24 -6.90 5.46
N LEU A 41 -9.94 -6.44 4.43
CA LEU A 41 -9.78 -5.09 3.90
C LEU A 41 -10.69 -4.11 4.66
N PRO A 42 -10.24 -2.87 4.92
CA PRO A 42 -8.92 -2.35 4.57
C PRO A 42 -7.83 -2.85 5.54
N VAL A 43 -6.68 -3.21 4.99
CA VAL A 43 -5.48 -3.51 5.75
C VAL A 43 -4.76 -2.21 6.15
N PRO A 44 -4.22 -2.12 7.39
CA PRO A 44 -3.42 -0.97 7.80
C PRO A 44 -2.14 -0.90 6.97
N LEU A 45 -1.80 0.29 6.49
CA LEU A 45 -0.61 0.56 5.69
C LEU A 45 0.16 1.76 6.23
N TRP A 46 1.48 1.71 6.11
CA TRP A 46 2.39 2.80 6.47
C TRP A 46 3.43 2.99 5.38
N VAL A 47 3.51 4.19 4.81
CA VAL A 47 4.50 4.54 3.79
C VAL A 47 5.55 5.45 4.42
N GLN A 48 6.82 5.12 4.23
CA GLN A 48 7.95 5.93 4.67
C GLN A 48 8.85 6.22 3.47
N CYS A 49 8.99 7.50 3.14
CA CYS A 49 9.91 8.00 2.13
C CYS A 49 10.48 9.35 2.59
N ALA A 50 11.68 9.69 2.15
CA ALA A 50 12.24 11.02 2.37
C ALA A 50 11.44 12.12 1.65
N ASP A 51 10.73 11.75 0.57
CA ASP A 51 9.85 12.65 -0.17
C ASP A 51 8.40 12.50 0.33
N PRO A 52 7.83 13.55 0.97
CA PRO A 52 6.46 13.51 1.46
C PRO A 52 5.42 13.48 0.33
N ALA A 53 5.74 13.99 -0.87
CA ALA A 53 4.83 13.95 -2.01
C ALA A 53 4.67 12.53 -2.56
N ILE A 54 5.74 11.72 -2.53
CA ILE A 54 5.67 10.28 -2.85
C ILE A 54 4.87 9.54 -1.78
N THR A 55 5.09 9.88 -0.51
CA THR A 55 4.35 9.28 0.62
C THR A 55 2.85 9.51 0.49
N ALA A 56 2.44 10.74 0.17
CA ALA A 56 1.03 11.10 -0.03
C ALA A 56 0.41 10.37 -1.23
N ARG A 57 1.10 10.36 -2.38
CA ARG A 57 0.62 9.70 -3.60
C ARG A 57 0.43 8.20 -3.41
N LEU A 58 1.41 7.52 -2.84
CA LEU A 58 1.32 6.08 -2.58
C LEU A 58 0.24 5.75 -1.56
N SER A 59 0.10 6.56 -0.52
CA SER A 59 -0.93 6.32 0.50
C SER A 59 -2.34 6.50 -0.06
N ALA A 60 -2.57 7.54 -0.87
CA ALA A 60 -3.84 7.77 -1.55
C ALA A 60 -4.16 6.62 -2.52
N TYR A 61 -3.22 6.31 -3.42
CA TYR A 61 -3.38 5.25 -4.41
C TYR A 61 -3.70 3.88 -3.80
N LEU A 62 -2.97 3.49 -2.75
CA LEU A 62 -3.21 2.20 -2.06
C LEU A 62 -4.47 2.23 -1.18
N GLY A 63 -4.92 3.41 -0.75
CA GLY A 63 -6.21 3.60 -0.10
C GLY A 63 -7.36 3.40 -1.08
N ASP A 64 -7.29 4.05 -2.25
CA ASP A 64 -8.29 3.97 -3.32
C ASP A 64 -8.42 2.54 -3.83
N LEU A 65 -7.31 1.84 -4.07
CA LEU A 65 -7.30 0.43 -4.44
C LEU A 65 -8.09 -0.42 -3.43
N GLN A 66 -7.93 -0.17 -2.14
CA GLN A 66 -8.65 -0.93 -1.12
C GLN A 66 -10.13 -0.58 -1.09
N ALA A 67 -10.49 0.70 -1.27
CA ALA A 67 -11.87 1.12 -1.41
C ALA A 67 -12.54 0.41 -2.61
N GLU A 68 -11.88 0.37 -3.76
CA GLU A 68 -12.34 -0.36 -4.94
C GLU A 68 -12.54 -1.86 -4.67
N LEU A 69 -11.61 -2.50 -3.97
CA LEU A 69 -11.69 -3.93 -3.64
C LEU A 69 -12.82 -4.27 -2.65
N ILE A 70 -13.14 -3.34 -1.75
CA ILE A 70 -14.28 -3.43 -0.82
C ILE A 70 -15.60 -3.12 -1.53
N GLY A 71 -15.56 -2.44 -2.69
CA GLY A 71 -16.73 -2.01 -3.44
C GLY A 71 -17.29 -0.66 -2.97
N VAL A 72 -16.48 0.14 -2.27
CA VAL A 72 -16.80 1.55 -1.98
C VAL A 72 -16.38 2.37 -3.20
N PRO A 73 -17.26 3.20 -3.78
CA PRO A 73 -16.86 4.09 -4.86
C PRO A 73 -15.77 5.05 -4.36
N ALA A 74 -14.67 5.19 -5.13
CA ALA A 74 -13.63 6.17 -4.85
C ALA A 74 -14.25 7.57 -4.76
N ALA A 75 -13.97 8.28 -3.66
CA ALA A 75 -14.58 9.57 -3.32
C ALA A 75 -13.90 10.73 -4.05
#